data_AF-A0A914U2C4-F1
#
_entry.id   AF-A0A914U2C4-F1
#
_cell.length_a   1.000
_cell.length_b   1.000
_cell.length_c   1.000
_cell.angle_alpha   90.00
_cell.angle_beta   90.00
_cell.angle_gamma   90.00
#
_symmetry.space_group_name_H-M   'P 1'
#
loop_
_entity.id
_entity.type
_entity.pdbx_description
1 polymer ?
#
loop_
_entity_poly.entity_id
_entity_poly.type
_entity_poly.pdbx_seq_one_letter_code
_entity_poly.pdbx_strand_id
1 'polypeptide(L)'
;MSSRSGTRPVGTDGSDFQHRQRVAAQYQTSASYKFYLKALFGLHFTVLLAIWAKVFGEIGATHFGMNSALWKRLDLPSAYPWEYVKPMTYAYYGQFFTGILPCSLGLGSQFPELIAYIADPVNNETPTIKGSFPMVVIWFIFFLIAFQLHIFAMYFKYYLLAAWNPLPVEEQKDEKEKKTE
;
A
#
# COMPACT_ATOMS: atom_id res chain seq x y z
N MET A 1 -36.59 -10.62 -13.03
CA MET A 1 -37.84 -10.18 -12.37
C MET A 1 -37.89 -10.78 -10.97
N SER A 2 -37.69 -9.97 -9.93
CA SER A 2 -37.85 -10.38 -8.53
C SER A 2 -39.35 -10.52 -8.23
N SER A 3 -39.76 -11.62 -7.61
CA SER A 3 -41.17 -11.92 -7.34
C SER A 3 -41.80 -10.85 -6.43
N ARG A 4 -43.03 -10.45 -6.75
CA ARG A 4 -43.79 -9.40 -6.04
C ARG A 4 -44.19 -9.78 -4.60
N SER A 5 -44.00 -11.05 -4.21
CA SER A 5 -44.55 -11.63 -2.97
C SER A 5 -43.53 -12.43 -2.13
N GLY A 6 -42.22 -12.22 -2.33
CA GLY A 6 -41.20 -12.84 -1.46
C GLY A 6 -41.09 -12.14 -0.10
N THR A 7 -40.70 -12.87 0.94
CA THR A 7 -40.49 -12.35 2.30
C THR A 7 -39.52 -11.16 2.26
N ARG A 8 -39.98 -9.99 2.72
CA ARG A 8 -39.16 -8.76 2.75
C ARG A 8 -38.75 -8.42 4.17
N PRO A 9 -37.55 -7.84 4.39
CA PRO A 9 -37.21 -7.23 5.66
C PRO A 9 -38.29 -6.20 6.05
N VAL A 10 -38.73 -6.26 7.30
CA VAL A 10 -39.76 -5.36 7.86
C VAL A 10 -39.36 -3.91 7.60
N GLY A 11 -40.25 -3.13 6.99
CA GLY A 11 -40.01 -1.72 6.66
C GLY A 11 -39.48 -1.43 5.25
N THR A 12 -39.39 -2.43 4.36
CA THR A 12 -38.93 -2.22 2.97
C THR A 12 -40.03 -2.55 1.95
N ASP A 13 -40.37 -1.59 1.08
CA ASP A 13 -41.34 -1.75 -0.03
C ASP A 13 -40.69 -2.37 -1.28
N GLY A 14 -39.41 -2.79 -1.16
CA GLY A 14 -38.58 -3.38 -2.20
C GLY A 14 -38.38 -2.50 -3.44
N SER A 15 -38.61 -1.19 -3.36
CA SER A 15 -38.22 -0.24 -4.41
C SER A 15 -36.77 0.28 -4.25
N ASP A 16 -36.10 -0.12 -3.16
CA ASP A 16 -34.78 0.31 -2.73
C ASP A 16 -33.59 -0.33 -3.47
N PHE A 17 -33.82 -0.90 -4.66
CA PHE A 17 -32.78 -1.60 -5.43
C PHE A 17 -31.55 -0.73 -5.70
N GLN A 18 -31.74 0.54 -6.03
CA GLN A 18 -30.66 1.50 -6.27
C GLN A 18 -29.81 1.73 -5.01
N HIS A 19 -30.46 1.84 -3.86
CA HIS A 19 -29.76 2.00 -2.57
C HIS A 19 -28.95 0.75 -2.23
N ARG A 20 -29.56 -0.44 -2.36
CA ARG A 20 -28.88 -1.72 -2.11
C ARG A 20 -27.70 -1.94 -3.05
N GLN A 21 -27.83 -1.59 -4.33
CA GLN A 21 -26.74 -1.66 -5.30
C GLN A 21 -25.58 -0.74 -4.93
N ARG A 22 -25.87 0.52 -4.53
CA ARG A 22 -24.84 1.47 -4.09
C ARG A 22 -24.08 0.96 -2.87
N VAL A 23 -24.79 0.45 -1.87
CA VAL A 23 -24.20 -0.11 -0.65
C VAL A 23 -23.34 -1.33 -0.99
N ALA A 24 -23.87 -2.28 -1.76
CA ALA A 24 -23.14 -3.48 -2.17
C ALA A 24 -21.86 -3.14 -2.97
N ALA A 25 -21.94 -2.18 -3.90
CA ALA A 25 -20.80 -1.73 -4.69
C ALA A 25 -19.69 -1.11 -3.81
N GLN A 26 -20.04 -0.32 -2.79
CA GLN A 26 -19.09 0.25 -1.85
C GLN A 26 -18.37 -0.84 -1.03
N TYR A 27 -19.11 -1.83 -0.51
CA TYR A 27 -18.52 -2.96 0.22
C TYR A 27 -17.64 -3.84 -0.67
N GLN A 28 -18.08 -4.13 -1.90
CA GLN A 28 -17.30 -4.89 -2.88
C GLN A 28 -15.98 -4.18 -3.21
N THR A 29 -16.05 -2.87 -3.48
CA THR A 29 -14.89 -2.03 -3.78
C THR A 29 -13.91 -2.02 -2.59
N SER A 30 -14.43 -1.82 -1.37
CA SER A 30 -13.59 -1.87 -0.17
C SER A 30 -12.96 -3.24 0.05
N ALA A 31 -13.68 -4.34 -0.21
CA ALA A 31 -13.17 -5.70 -0.04
C ALA A 31 -12.02 -6.00 -1.02
N SER A 32 -12.18 -5.65 -2.29
CA SER A 32 -11.15 -5.83 -3.32
C SER A 32 -9.88 -5.04 -2.99
N TYR A 33 -9.99 -3.74 -2.66
CA TYR A 33 -8.81 -2.94 -2.33
C TYR A 33 -8.13 -3.38 -1.03
N LYS A 34 -8.88 -3.85 -0.03
CA LYS A 34 -8.29 -4.49 1.16
C LYS A 34 -7.48 -5.73 0.80
N PHE A 35 -8.00 -6.57 -0.10
CA PHE A 35 -7.29 -7.76 -0.56
C PHE A 35 -6.01 -7.40 -1.32
N TYR A 36 -6.08 -6.48 -2.28
CA TYR A 36 -4.90 -6.02 -3.03
C TYR A 36 -3.85 -5.40 -2.12
N LEU A 37 -4.27 -4.60 -1.13
CA LEU A 37 -3.34 -3.99 -0.19
C LEU A 37 -2.64 -5.04 0.69
N LYS A 38 -3.34 -6.09 1.11
CA LYS A 38 -2.74 -7.22 1.85
C LYS A 38 -1.75 -8.00 0.99
N ALA A 39 -2.10 -8.27 -0.28
CA ALA A 39 -1.21 -8.95 -1.21
C ALA A 39 0.07 -8.13 -1.48
N LEU A 40 -0.08 -6.82 -1.75
CA LEU A 40 1.05 -5.90 -1.88
C LEU A 40 1.88 -5.82 -0.61
N PHE A 41 1.26 -5.80 0.57
CA PHE A 41 2.00 -5.82 1.83
C PHE A 41 2.83 -7.09 1.99
N GLY A 42 2.28 -8.25 1.61
CA GLY A 42 3.02 -9.51 1.59
C GLY A 42 4.23 -9.46 0.64
N LEU A 43 4.05 -8.95 -0.57
CA LEU A 43 5.15 -8.79 -1.53
C LEU A 43 6.17 -7.74 -1.07
N HIS A 44 5.71 -6.64 -0.45
CA HIS A 44 6.60 -5.65 0.12
C HIS A 44 7.42 -6.22 1.28
N PHE A 45 6.82 -7.09 2.10
CA PHE A 45 7.51 -7.79 3.17
C PHE A 45 8.62 -8.71 2.64
N THR A 46 8.46 -9.37 1.49
CA THR A 46 9.54 -10.18 0.91
C THR A 46 10.71 -9.34 0.42
N VAL A 47 10.44 -8.18 -0.19
CA VAL A 47 11.46 -7.19 -0.58
C VAL A 47 12.18 -6.65 0.66
N LEU A 48 11.42 -6.35 1.72
CA LEU A 48 11.96 -5.89 3.00
C LEU A 48 12.85 -6.97 3.64
N LEU A 49 12.42 -8.24 3.64
CA LEU A 49 13.22 -9.36 4.14
C LEU A 49 14.55 -9.52 3.37
N ALA A 50 14.59 -9.24 2.07
CA ALA A 50 15.84 -9.30 1.30
C ALA A 50 16.85 -8.22 1.76
N ILE A 51 16.38 -6.98 2.02
CA ILE A 51 17.23 -5.93 2.60
C ILE A 51 17.63 -6.27 4.02
N TRP A 52 16.68 -6.71 4.85
CA TRP A 52 16.97 -7.10 6.23
C TRP A 52 17.92 -8.28 6.30
N ALA A 53 17.89 -9.26 5.39
CA ALA A 53 18.88 -10.33 5.35
C ALA A 53 20.30 -9.80 5.05
N LYS A 54 20.43 -8.83 4.14
CA LYS A 54 21.71 -8.17 3.84
C LYS A 54 22.23 -7.36 5.04
N VAL A 55 21.35 -6.54 5.64
CA VAL A 55 21.67 -5.64 6.76
C VAL A 55 21.88 -6.40 8.07
N PHE A 56 21.09 -7.44 8.33
CA PHE A 56 21.24 -8.34 9.49
C PHE A 56 22.51 -9.19 9.39
N GLY A 57 22.97 -9.51 8.18
CA GLY A 57 24.30 -10.12 7.99
C GLY A 57 25.45 -9.23 8.48
N GLU A 58 25.28 -7.91 8.43
CA GLU A 58 26.27 -6.92 8.89
C GLU A 58 26.10 -6.54 10.37
N ILE A 59 24.85 -6.35 10.80
CA ILE A 59 24.48 -5.94 12.17
C ILE A 59 24.46 -7.13 13.16
N GLY A 60 24.09 -8.32 12.69
CA GLY A 60 24.02 -9.53 13.50
C GLY A 60 25.39 -10.02 13.99
N ALA A 61 26.46 -9.68 13.27
CA ALA A 61 27.83 -9.96 13.69
C ALA A 61 28.30 -9.08 14.86
N THR A 62 27.62 -7.96 15.15
CA THR A 62 28.21 -6.90 15.99
C THR A 62 27.42 -6.54 17.27
N HIS A 63 26.09 -6.75 17.39
CA HIS A 63 25.37 -5.99 18.44
C HIS A 63 24.29 -6.63 19.32
N PHE A 64 23.68 -7.79 19.02
CA PHE A 64 22.38 -8.07 19.65
C PHE A 64 22.34 -9.24 20.64
N GLY A 65 22.57 -8.92 21.91
CA GLY A 65 21.97 -9.63 23.04
C GLY A 65 20.97 -8.72 23.77
N MET A 66 19.65 -8.99 23.67
CA MET A 66 18.63 -8.48 24.61
C MET A 66 17.25 -9.18 24.46
N ASN A 67 16.58 -9.40 25.60
CA ASN A 67 15.22 -9.94 25.77
C ASN A 67 14.36 -8.89 26.51
N SER A 68 13.12 -8.61 26.07
CA SER A 68 12.25 -7.63 26.75
C SER A 68 10.87 -8.20 27.14
N ALA A 69 10.51 -8.00 28.42
CA ALA A 69 9.22 -8.33 29.02
C ALA A 69 8.10 -7.31 28.72
N LEU A 70 8.41 -6.33 27.86
CA LEU A 70 7.59 -5.14 27.58
C LEU A 70 6.27 -5.47 26.88
N TRP A 71 6.32 -6.44 25.96
CA TRP A 71 5.18 -6.84 25.13
C TRP A 71 4.08 -7.58 25.90
N LYS A 72 4.38 -8.16 27.07
CA LYS A 72 3.39 -8.87 27.90
C LYS A 72 2.50 -7.94 28.74
N ARG A 73 2.84 -6.65 28.85
CA ARG A 73 2.06 -5.65 29.61
C ARG A 73 1.17 -4.78 28.73
N LEU A 74 1.32 -4.88 27.41
CA LEU A 74 0.60 -4.03 26.48
C LEU A 74 -0.73 -4.69 26.11
N ASP A 75 -1.76 -4.48 26.94
CA ASP A 75 -3.14 -4.90 26.68
C ASP A 75 -3.93 -3.69 26.17
N LEU A 76 -4.11 -3.60 24.85
CA LEU A 76 -4.74 -2.45 24.19
C LEU A 76 -6.14 -2.83 23.69
N PRO A 77 -7.18 -2.02 23.99
CA PRO A 77 -8.55 -2.27 23.53
C PRO A 77 -8.67 -2.14 22.01
N SER A 78 -9.69 -2.81 21.43
CA SER A 78 -9.93 -2.78 19.98
C SER A 78 -10.30 -1.38 19.50
N ALA A 79 -9.62 -0.92 18.46
CA ALA A 79 -9.81 0.42 17.91
C ALA A 79 -11.22 0.64 17.32
N TYR A 80 -11.74 1.87 17.45
CA TYR A 80 -13.04 2.29 16.92
C TYR A 80 -12.99 2.61 15.41
N PRO A 81 -14.10 2.53 14.64
CA PRO A 81 -14.11 2.75 13.19
C PRO A 81 -13.43 4.05 12.68
N TRP A 82 -13.60 5.17 13.40
CA TRP A 82 -12.96 6.45 13.06
C TRP A 82 -11.46 6.48 13.37
N GLU A 83 -10.99 5.61 14.27
CA GLU A 83 -9.57 5.43 14.58
C GLU A 83 -8.84 4.69 13.46
N TYR A 84 -9.52 4.13 12.45
CA TYR A 84 -8.83 3.55 11.28
C TYR A 84 -8.61 4.57 10.15
N VAL A 85 -9.44 5.61 10.05
CA VAL A 85 -9.36 6.60 8.96
C VAL A 85 -8.12 7.49 9.11
N LYS A 86 -7.90 8.07 10.30
CA LYS A 86 -6.76 8.97 10.54
C LYS A 86 -5.40 8.26 10.41
N PRO A 87 -5.18 7.07 11.00
CA PRO A 87 -3.94 6.32 10.79
C PRO A 87 -3.74 5.92 9.34
N MET A 88 -4.80 5.70 8.57
CA MET A 88 -4.67 5.40 7.16
C MET A 88 -4.24 6.62 6.34
N THR A 89 -4.68 7.82 6.72
CA THR A 89 -4.12 9.09 6.20
C THR A 89 -2.66 9.28 6.62
N TYR A 90 -2.31 9.07 7.89
CA TYR A 90 -0.91 9.14 8.35
C TYR A 90 -0.04 8.09 7.66
N ALA A 91 -0.55 6.88 7.44
CA ALA A 91 0.14 5.81 6.74
C ALA A 91 0.25 6.06 5.22
N TYR A 92 -0.59 6.91 4.64
CA TYR A 92 -0.45 7.36 3.25
C TYR A 92 0.72 8.33 3.12
N TYR A 93 0.76 9.38 3.95
CA TYR A 93 1.87 10.35 3.95
C TYR A 93 3.18 9.73 4.46
N GLY A 94 3.11 8.89 5.48
CA GLY A 94 4.26 8.12 5.98
C GLY A 94 4.87 7.26 4.87
N GLN A 95 4.04 6.55 4.08
CA GLN A 95 4.51 5.75 2.94
C GLN A 95 5.26 6.57 1.89
N PHE A 96 4.84 7.82 1.66
CA PHE A 96 5.53 8.70 0.74
C PHE A 96 6.94 9.03 1.24
N PHE A 97 7.07 9.47 2.49
CA PHE A 97 8.36 9.86 3.06
C PHE A 97 9.29 8.67 3.33
N THR A 98 8.77 7.53 3.78
CA THR A 98 9.59 6.37 4.15
C THR A 98 9.73 5.32 3.04
N GLY A 99 8.96 5.44 1.96
CA GLY A 99 8.97 4.49 0.85
C GLY A 99 9.35 5.15 -0.48
N ILE A 100 8.51 6.06 -0.97
CA ILE A 100 8.71 6.72 -2.27
C ILE A 100 10.01 7.53 -2.28
N LEU A 101 10.18 8.43 -1.32
CA LEU A 101 11.31 9.36 -1.27
C LEU A 101 12.67 8.63 -1.21
N PRO A 102 12.93 7.67 -0.30
CA PRO A 102 14.21 6.94 -0.29
C PRO A 102 14.42 6.09 -1.54
N CYS A 103 13.37 5.51 -2.13
CA CYS A 103 13.49 4.79 -3.40
C CYS A 103 13.86 5.74 -4.56
N SER A 104 13.27 6.94 -4.61
CA SER A 104 13.61 7.96 -5.61
C SER A 104 15.05 8.44 -5.46
N LEU A 105 15.52 8.66 -4.22
CA LEU A 105 16.91 9.03 -3.96
C LEU A 105 17.87 7.91 -4.38
N GLY A 106 17.55 6.65 -4.06
CA GLY A 106 18.37 5.50 -4.47
C GLY A 106 18.41 5.28 -5.99
N LEU A 107 17.29 5.48 -6.69
CA LEU A 107 17.26 5.46 -8.16
C LEU A 107 18.10 6.60 -8.75
N GLY A 108 17.97 7.80 -8.19
CA GLY A 108 18.73 8.97 -8.61
C GLY A 108 20.23 8.82 -8.40
N SER A 109 20.66 8.26 -7.27
CA SER A 109 22.08 8.07 -6.96
C SER A 109 22.76 7.04 -7.86
N GLN A 110 22.04 5.97 -8.26
CA GLN A 110 22.59 4.93 -9.14
C GLN A 110 22.51 5.32 -10.63
N PHE A 111 21.78 6.38 -10.97
CA PHE A 111 21.56 6.74 -12.37
C PHE A 111 22.86 7.07 -13.14
N PRO A 112 23.81 7.88 -12.60
CA PRO A 112 25.07 8.15 -13.29
C PRO A 112 25.93 6.90 -13.47
N GLU A 113 25.97 6.02 -12.46
CA GLU A 113 26.71 4.76 -12.53
C GLU A 113 26.12 3.80 -13.56
N LEU A 114 24.79 3.75 -13.67
CA LEU A 114 24.10 2.96 -14.68
C LEU A 114 24.43 3.46 -16.09
N ILE A 115 24.40 4.78 -16.31
CA ILE A 115 24.75 5.37 -17.60
C ILE A 115 26.22 5.10 -17.94
N ALA A 116 27.13 5.24 -16.97
CA ALA A 116 28.54 4.92 -17.16
C ALA A 116 28.74 3.45 -17.54
N TYR A 117 28.01 2.52 -16.91
CA TYR A 117 28.05 1.09 -17.23
C TYR A 117 27.47 0.78 -18.62
N ILE A 118 26.39 1.44 -19.02
CA ILE A 118 25.80 1.27 -20.36
C ILE A 118 26.73 1.84 -21.43
N ALA A 119 27.39 2.96 -21.15
CA ALA A 119 28.30 3.62 -22.09
C ALA A 119 29.61 2.84 -22.28
N ASP A 120 30.18 2.29 -21.21
CA ASP A 120 31.36 1.41 -21.27
C ASP A 120 31.21 0.21 -20.31
N PRO A 121 30.67 -0.92 -20.80
CA PRO A 121 30.45 -2.09 -19.96
C PRO A 121 31.73 -2.90 -19.67
N VAL A 122 32.82 -2.66 -20.41
CA VAL A 122 34.05 -3.48 -20.31
C VAL A 122 35.10 -2.83 -19.41
N ASN A 123 35.28 -1.51 -19.50
CA ASN A 123 36.33 -0.82 -18.76
C ASN A 123 35.84 -0.12 -17.48
N ASN A 124 34.54 -0.15 -17.18
CA ASN A 124 34.00 0.54 -16.02
C ASN A 124 34.25 -0.25 -14.72
N GLU A 125 34.72 0.43 -13.68
CA GLU A 125 35.07 -0.12 -12.36
C GLU A 125 33.84 -0.38 -11.45
N THR A 126 32.66 -0.62 -12.03
CA THR A 126 31.46 -0.87 -11.23
C THR A 126 31.59 -2.14 -10.38
N PRO A 127 31.14 -2.12 -9.11
CA PRO A 127 31.15 -3.31 -8.26
C PRO A 127 30.35 -4.45 -8.91
N THR A 128 30.94 -5.64 -8.99
CA THR A 128 30.29 -6.83 -9.57
C THR A 128 30.13 -7.95 -8.54
N ILE A 129 29.06 -8.74 -8.67
CA ILE A 129 28.89 -9.98 -7.93
C ILE A 129 29.74 -11.06 -8.63
N LYS A 130 30.72 -11.60 -7.91
CA LYS A 130 31.62 -12.67 -8.38
C LYS A 130 32.36 -12.35 -9.69
N GLY A 131 32.55 -11.07 -10.02
CA GLY A 131 33.28 -10.64 -11.22
C GLY A 131 32.48 -10.67 -12.53
N SER A 132 31.18 -10.98 -12.51
CA SER A 132 30.40 -11.16 -13.76
C SER A 132 29.14 -10.32 -13.86
N PHE A 133 28.45 -10.04 -12.75
CA PHE A 133 27.19 -9.30 -12.79
C PHE A 133 27.32 -7.92 -12.13
N PRO A 134 27.02 -6.82 -12.84
CA PRO A 134 27.08 -5.47 -12.30
C PRO A 134 26.06 -5.28 -11.18
N MET A 135 26.53 -4.91 -10.00
CA MET A 135 25.68 -4.67 -8.83
C MET A 135 24.70 -3.51 -9.08
N VAL A 136 25.12 -2.50 -9.85
CA VAL A 136 24.29 -1.33 -10.19
C VAL A 136 23.00 -1.73 -10.89
N VAL A 137 23.03 -2.70 -11.81
CA VAL A 137 21.84 -3.16 -12.55
C VAL A 137 20.86 -3.87 -11.61
N ILE A 138 21.37 -4.71 -10.71
CA ILE A 138 20.56 -5.45 -9.73
C ILE A 138 19.86 -4.47 -8.77
N TRP A 139 20.60 -3.49 -8.24
CA TRP A 139 20.03 -2.46 -7.38
C TRP A 139 19.01 -1.61 -8.12
N PHE A 140 19.27 -1.26 -9.38
CA PHE A 140 18.34 -0.45 -10.15
C PHE A 140 17.00 -1.18 -10.38
N ILE A 141 17.04 -2.46 -10.75
CA ILE A 141 15.83 -3.30 -10.89
C ILE A 141 15.12 -3.42 -9.55
N PHE A 142 15.86 -3.66 -8.46
CA PHE A 142 15.30 -3.74 -7.12
C PHE A 142 14.56 -2.46 -6.72
N PHE A 143 15.19 -1.30 -6.88
CA PHE A 143 14.58 0.00 -6.53
C PHE A 143 13.39 0.33 -7.44
N LEU A 144 13.43 -0.04 -8.72
CA LEU A 144 12.28 0.11 -9.62
C LEU A 144 11.07 -0.71 -9.16
N ILE A 145 11.29 -1.98 -8.79
CA ILE A 145 10.22 -2.84 -8.28
C ILE A 145 9.70 -2.27 -6.94
N ALA A 146 10.57 -1.89 -6.02
CA ALA A 146 10.19 -1.29 -4.75
C ALA A 146 9.37 -0.01 -4.94
N PHE A 147 9.81 0.88 -5.84
CA PHE A 147 9.12 2.11 -6.20
C PHE A 147 7.73 1.83 -6.77
N GLN A 148 7.60 0.86 -7.68
CA GLN A 148 6.32 0.46 -8.27
C GLN A 148 5.33 -0.07 -7.22
N LEU A 149 5.81 -0.89 -6.28
CA LEU A 149 5.00 -1.44 -5.20
C LEU A 149 4.48 -0.34 -4.26
N HIS A 150 5.32 0.65 -3.97
CA HIS A 150 4.92 1.79 -3.15
C HIS A 150 3.86 2.67 -3.83
N ILE A 151 4.00 2.92 -5.14
CA ILE A 151 3.01 3.66 -5.91
C ILE A 151 1.66 2.93 -5.89
N PHE A 152 1.65 1.63 -6.18
CA PHE A 152 0.39 0.86 -6.15
C PHE A 152 -0.21 0.76 -4.75
N ALA A 153 0.61 0.66 -3.70
CA ALA A 153 0.14 0.68 -2.33
C ALA A 153 -0.52 2.02 -1.98
N MET A 154 0.05 3.15 -2.41
CA MET A 154 -0.54 4.47 -2.23
C MET A 154 -1.84 4.63 -3.05
N TYR A 155 -1.86 4.14 -4.28
CA TYR A 155 -3.06 4.14 -5.14
C TYR A 155 -4.22 3.40 -4.45
N PHE A 156 -4.03 2.16 -4.00
CA PHE A 156 -5.11 1.42 -3.35
C PHE A 156 -5.53 2.03 -2.00
N LYS A 157 -4.59 2.61 -1.23
CA LYS A 157 -4.92 3.36 0.00
C LYS A 157 -5.79 4.59 -0.30
N TYR A 158 -5.50 5.33 -1.37
CA TYR A 158 -6.28 6.49 -1.77
C TYR A 158 -7.75 6.13 -2.07
N TYR A 159 -7.97 5.10 -2.90
CA TYR A 159 -9.34 4.65 -3.22
C TYR A 159 -10.06 4.03 -2.02
N LEU A 160 -9.33 3.37 -1.12
CA LEU A 160 -9.92 2.81 0.09
C LEU A 160 -10.30 3.92 1.11
N LEU A 161 -9.52 5.00 1.23
CA LEU A 161 -9.88 6.19 2.00
C LEU A 161 -11.14 6.86 1.43
N ALA A 162 -11.22 7.03 0.11
CA ALA A 162 -12.40 7.58 -0.55
C ALA A 162 -13.65 6.71 -0.34
N ALA A 163 -13.49 5.38 -0.34
CA ALA A 163 -14.60 4.46 -0.08
C ALA A 163 -15.08 4.48 1.38
N TRP A 164 -14.25 4.91 2.34
CA TRP A 164 -14.58 4.93 3.77
C TRP A 164 -14.98 6.30 4.29
N ASN A 165 -14.63 7.37 3.57
CA ASN A 165 -15.03 8.72 3.88
C ASN A 165 -16.06 9.20 2.83
N PRO A 166 -17.36 8.88 3.00
CA PRO A 166 -18.38 9.40 2.10
C PRO A 166 -18.42 10.93 2.16
N LEU A 167 -18.75 11.56 1.02
CA LEU A 167 -18.86 13.01 0.91
C LEU A 167 -19.81 13.59 1.99
N PRO A 168 -19.56 14.82 2.47
CA PRO A 168 -20.44 15.52 3.41
C PRO A 168 -21.90 15.53 2.95
N VAL A 169 -22.83 15.62 3.90
CA VAL A 169 -24.27 15.49 3.63
C VAL A 169 -24.78 16.55 2.65
N GLU A 170 -24.22 17.77 2.64
CA GLU A 170 -24.57 18.81 1.65
C GLU A 170 -24.24 18.37 0.22
N GLU A 171 -23.01 17.90 -0.02
CA GLU A 171 -22.55 17.51 -1.36
C GLU A 171 -23.32 16.29 -1.90
N GLN A 172 -23.81 15.43 -1.01
CA GLN A 172 -24.69 14.32 -1.40
C GLN A 172 -26.13 14.74 -1.76
N LYS A 173 -26.60 15.89 -1.26
CA LYS A 173 -27.90 16.46 -1.66
C LYS A 173 -27.80 17.07 -3.05
N ASP A 174 -26.74 17.85 -3.30
CA ASP A 174 -26.50 18.48 -4.60
C ASP A 174 -26.30 17.43 -5.71
N GLU A 175 -25.58 16.34 -5.42
CA GLU A 175 -25.38 15.25 -6.38
C GLU A 175 -26.67 14.44 -6.65
N LYS A 176 -27.61 14.41 -5.70
CA LYS A 176 -28.94 13.82 -5.89
C LYS A 176 -29.82 14.72 -6.75
N GLU A 177 -29.90 16.01 -6.45
CA GLU A 177 -30.66 16.98 -7.26
C GLU A 177 -30.18 16.97 -8.73
N LYS A 178 -28.87 16.98 -8.94
CA LYS A 178 -28.27 16.96 -10.29
C LYS A 178 -28.49 15.67 -11.09
N LYS A 179 -28.88 14.57 -10.43
CA LYS A 179 -29.25 13.29 -11.09
C LYS A 179 -30.76 13.16 -11.31
N THR A 180 -31.55 14.12 -10.83
CA THR A 180 -33.02 14.12 -10.92
C THR A 180 -33.54 15.12 -11.97
N GLU A 181 -32.67 16.01 -12.47
CA GLU A 181 -32.85 16.83 -13.69
C GLU A 181 -32.43 16.07 -14.95
#